data_AF-A0A6M0ISI5-F1
#
_entry.id   AF-A0A6M0ISI5-F1
#
_cell.length_a   1.000
_cell.length_b   1.000
_cell.length_c   1.000
_cell.angle_alpha   90.00
_cell.angle_beta   90.00
_cell.angle_gamma   90.00
#
_symmetry.space_group_name_H-M   'P 1'
#
loop_
_entity.id
_entity.type
_entity.pdbx_description
1 polymer ?
#
loop_
_entity_poly.entity_id
_entity_poly.type
_entity_poly.pdbx_seq_one_letter_code
_entity_poly.pdbx_strand_id
1 'polypeptide(L)'
;MSTDVLPYQFDRSHIQVSIVHIGVGNFHRAHQAFYTNLLLKNSDQQSWGICGVALLPSDEALIQKLRQQQGEYTLTVCGRNGHDEVYRIGALTELIWGIENPAAVTDKIADKAVKVVTLTITEGGYNIDKASGTFMLDDKRVQHDLAHPDGPTTVFGFVAEGLRKRKAADHGGLTILSCDNLQHNGNTTRYAFMRFIEAQDPELAQWVATNVTFPNSMVDRITPVTRPEDVTWLNQKSGIDDQVPVYCEDFIQWVIEDNFIAGRPQWERVGVEFTDDVTGYETMKLSLLNASHTLLSYPATLMGYRKVDEALQNEQLIHLLRTFMDIDITPYVLVPGNTDLDVYKQTLIERFANRSVSDQLSRLCADGISKFPVYILPNLDKMIKDGKDLTRMAFLIAAYRHYLHAGIDDKGIRYTITEPWMTLEDKKRIANEDPNDFLSMSAFEGISLAADTTFIELYTQFATRIADNGMKTVLASILT
;
A
#
# COMPACT_ATOMS: atom_id res chain seq x y z
N MET A 1 -30.51 -0.90 14.20
CA MET A 1 -31.25 -0.54 12.97
C MET A 1 -30.39 -1.03 11.82
N SER A 2 -30.97 -1.80 10.88
CA SER A 2 -30.25 -2.22 9.67
C SER A 2 -29.87 -0.96 8.89
N THR A 3 -28.62 -0.88 8.43
CA THR A 3 -28.17 0.25 7.59
C THR A 3 -28.71 0.01 6.18
N ASP A 4 -29.27 1.03 5.53
CA ASP A 4 -29.73 0.91 4.15
C ASP A 4 -28.56 0.50 3.26
N VAL A 5 -28.68 -0.66 2.59
CA VAL A 5 -27.66 -1.16 1.67
C VAL A 5 -27.85 -0.48 0.32
N LEU A 6 -26.86 0.30 -0.09
CA LEU A 6 -26.81 1.00 -1.36
C LEU A 6 -26.57 -0.02 -2.50
N PRO A 7 -27.54 -0.25 -3.40
CA PRO A 7 -27.36 -1.19 -4.50
C PRO A 7 -26.51 -0.59 -5.61
N TYR A 8 -25.87 -1.43 -6.42
CA TYR A 8 -25.40 -1.00 -7.74
C TYR A 8 -26.59 -0.76 -8.69
N GLN A 9 -26.43 0.16 -9.65
CA GLN A 9 -27.50 0.63 -10.54
C GLN A 9 -27.27 0.20 -12.00
N PHE A 10 -26.92 -1.06 -12.22
CA PHE A 10 -26.73 -1.64 -13.55
C PHE A 10 -27.12 -3.12 -13.56
N ASP A 11 -27.46 -3.63 -14.74
CA ASP A 11 -27.72 -5.06 -14.95
C ASP A 11 -26.40 -5.77 -15.23
N ARG A 12 -26.00 -6.68 -14.32
CA ARG A 12 -24.75 -7.42 -14.41
C ARG A 12 -24.66 -8.30 -15.65
N SER A 13 -25.79 -8.73 -16.21
CA SER A 13 -25.83 -9.58 -17.41
C SER A 13 -25.42 -8.84 -18.69
N HIS A 14 -25.44 -7.50 -18.68
CA HIS A 14 -25.01 -6.67 -19.81
C HIS A 14 -23.56 -6.19 -19.71
N ILE A 15 -22.89 -6.45 -18.59
CA ILE A 15 -21.52 -5.97 -18.36
C ILE A 15 -20.53 -6.82 -19.14
N GLN A 16 -19.74 -6.18 -20.01
CA GLN A 16 -18.64 -6.83 -20.70
C GLN A 16 -17.34 -6.64 -19.90
N VAL A 17 -16.45 -7.62 -19.96
CA VAL A 17 -15.17 -7.55 -19.26
C VAL A 17 -14.09 -6.97 -20.16
N SER A 18 -13.50 -5.86 -19.73
CA SER A 18 -12.29 -5.27 -20.33
C SER A 18 -11.14 -5.09 -19.35
N ILE A 19 -11.36 -5.41 -18.07
CA ILE A 19 -10.35 -5.34 -17.01
C ILE A 19 -10.10 -6.75 -16.48
N VAL A 20 -8.83 -7.17 -16.50
CA VAL A 20 -8.36 -8.30 -15.70
C VAL A 20 -7.70 -7.76 -14.45
N HIS A 21 -8.07 -8.27 -13.28
CA HIS A 21 -7.42 -7.89 -12.03
C HIS A 21 -6.73 -9.11 -11.41
N ILE A 22 -5.41 -9.04 -11.22
CA ILE A 22 -4.62 -10.12 -10.61
C ILE A 22 -4.34 -9.78 -9.14
N GLY A 23 -4.79 -10.68 -8.25
CA GLY A 23 -4.65 -10.55 -6.80
C GLY A 23 -5.91 -9.94 -6.17
N VAL A 24 -7.03 -10.68 -6.16
CA VAL A 24 -8.36 -10.22 -5.69
C VAL A 24 -8.42 -10.05 -4.15
N GLY A 25 -7.62 -9.15 -3.59
CA GLY A 25 -7.54 -8.89 -2.15
C GLY A 25 -8.64 -7.96 -1.62
N ASN A 26 -8.57 -7.65 -0.33
CA ASN A 26 -9.46 -6.67 0.30
C ASN A 26 -9.30 -5.28 -0.31
N PHE A 27 -8.06 -4.82 -0.53
CA PHE A 27 -7.79 -3.50 -1.08
C PHE A 27 -8.40 -3.31 -2.46
N HIS A 28 -8.23 -4.27 -3.38
CA HIS A 28 -8.87 -4.23 -4.69
C HIS A 28 -10.39 -4.08 -4.60
N ARG A 29 -11.00 -4.92 -3.77
CA ARG A 29 -12.46 -4.94 -3.57
C ARG A 29 -12.99 -3.65 -2.94
N ALA A 30 -12.20 -3.00 -2.09
CA ALA A 30 -12.53 -1.72 -1.50
C ALA A 30 -12.14 -0.51 -2.37
N HIS A 31 -11.32 -0.65 -3.42
CA HIS A 31 -10.73 0.48 -4.13
C HIS A 31 -11.03 0.46 -5.63
N GLN A 32 -10.30 -0.32 -6.44
CA GLN A 32 -10.49 -0.31 -7.90
C GLN A 32 -11.87 -0.86 -8.30
N ALA A 33 -12.32 -1.92 -7.64
CA ALA A 33 -13.65 -2.48 -7.87
C ALA A 33 -14.76 -1.52 -7.41
N PHE A 34 -14.53 -0.73 -6.35
CA PHE A 34 -15.47 0.28 -5.89
C PHE A 34 -15.63 1.41 -6.91
N TYR A 35 -14.53 2.02 -7.38
CA TYR A 35 -14.60 3.04 -8.44
C TYR A 35 -15.28 2.51 -9.70
N THR A 36 -14.90 1.31 -10.13
CA THR A 36 -15.51 0.68 -11.31
C THR A 36 -17.01 0.43 -11.09
N ASN A 37 -17.42 -0.04 -9.92
CA ASN A 37 -18.84 -0.24 -9.57
C ASN A 37 -19.66 1.07 -9.64
N LEU A 38 -19.11 2.17 -9.13
CA LEU A 38 -19.75 3.48 -9.22
C LEU A 38 -19.86 3.96 -10.68
N LEU A 39 -18.88 3.60 -11.53
CA LEU A 39 -18.82 4.01 -12.92
C LEU A 39 -19.80 3.23 -13.82
N LEU A 40 -19.99 1.93 -13.57
CA LEU A 40 -20.83 1.03 -14.38
C LEU A 40 -22.33 1.39 -14.40
N LYS A 41 -22.78 2.27 -13.49
CA LYS A 41 -24.14 2.85 -13.56
C LYS A 41 -24.37 3.64 -14.86
N ASN A 42 -23.29 4.11 -15.49
CA ASN A 42 -23.35 4.82 -16.75
C ASN A 42 -23.28 3.80 -17.89
N SER A 43 -24.31 3.75 -18.75
CA SER A 43 -24.43 2.74 -19.81
C SER A 43 -23.26 2.75 -20.80
N ASP A 44 -22.65 3.91 -21.05
CA ASP A 44 -21.47 4.06 -21.91
C ASP A 44 -20.18 3.50 -21.30
N GLN A 45 -20.21 3.11 -20.02
CA GLN A 45 -19.07 2.53 -19.31
C GLN A 45 -19.25 1.04 -19.01
N GLN A 46 -20.37 0.42 -19.40
CA GLN A 46 -20.70 -0.98 -19.08
C GLN A 46 -19.81 -2.04 -19.75
N SER A 47 -18.88 -1.62 -20.62
CA SER A 47 -17.84 -2.49 -21.17
C SER A 47 -16.64 -2.69 -20.23
N TRP A 48 -16.63 -2.07 -19.05
CA TRP A 48 -15.47 -2.06 -18.14
C TRP A 48 -15.64 -2.97 -16.91
N GLY A 49 -16.36 -4.08 -17.05
CA GLY A 49 -16.42 -5.12 -16.03
C GLY A 49 -15.06 -5.74 -15.71
N ILE A 50 -14.97 -6.36 -14.53
CA ILE A 50 -13.73 -6.94 -13.99
C ILE A 50 -13.81 -8.46 -14.00
N CYS A 51 -12.78 -9.09 -14.56
CA CYS A 51 -12.43 -10.48 -14.30
C CYS A 51 -11.36 -10.54 -13.21
N GLY A 52 -11.71 -11.07 -12.04
CA GLY A 52 -10.77 -11.32 -10.96
C GLY A 52 -9.96 -12.60 -11.20
N VAL A 53 -8.65 -12.52 -11.05
CA VAL A 53 -7.71 -13.61 -11.21
C VAL A 53 -6.97 -13.82 -9.90
N ALA A 54 -7.06 -15.04 -9.40
CA ALA A 54 -6.29 -15.54 -8.26
C ALA A 54 -5.25 -16.54 -8.75
N LEU A 55 -4.03 -16.46 -8.22
CA LEU A 55 -2.90 -17.28 -8.67
C LEU A 55 -2.30 -18.14 -7.55
N LEU A 56 -2.68 -17.90 -6.29
CA LEU A 56 -2.09 -18.57 -5.15
C LEU A 56 -3.02 -19.65 -4.58
N PRO A 57 -2.46 -20.69 -3.91
CA PRO A 57 -3.28 -21.68 -3.21
C PRO A 57 -4.12 -21.05 -2.09
N SER A 58 -3.58 -20.01 -1.43
CA SER A 58 -4.26 -19.27 -0.37
C SER A 58 -5.53 -18.55 -0.84
N ASP A 59 -5.71 -18.34 -2.14
CA ASP A 59 -6.85 -17.63 -2.70
C ASP A 59 -8.09 -18.52 -2.84
N GLU A 60 -7.96 -19.85 -2.72
CA GLU A 60 -9.02 -20.82 -3.00
C GLU A 60 -10.30 -20.51 -2.22
N ALA A 61 -10.18 -20.34 -0.90
CA ALA A 61 -11.33 -20.08 -0.03
C ALA A 61 -12.08 -18.80 -0.42
N LEU A 62 -11.37 -17.76 -0.81
CA LEU A 62 -11.95 -16.49 -1.23
C LEU A 62 -12.67 -16.62 -2.57
N ILE A 63 -12.03 -17.21 -3.57
CA ILE A 63 -12.60 -17.37 -4.91
C ILE A 63 -13.84 -18.26 -4.88
N GLN A 64 -13.84 -19.36 -4.12
CA GLN A 64 -15.00 -20.24 -4.03
C GLN A 64 -16.21 -19.53 -3.41
N LYS A 65 -16.00 -18.74 -2.34
CA LYS A 65 -17.06 -17.93 -1.73
C LYS A 65 -17.57 -16.85 -2.69
N LEU A 66 -16.67 -16.14 -3.38
CA LEU A 66 -17.08 -15.15 -4.38
C LEU A 66 -17.88 -15.80 -5.51
N ARG A 67 -17.49 -16.99 -6.01
CA ARG A 67 -18.26 -17.73 -7.03
C ARG A 67 -19.66 -18.12 -6.55
N GLN A 68 -19.80 -18.57 -5.30
CA GLN A 68 -21.11 -18.87 -4.69
C GLN A 68 -22.01 -17.62 -4.64
N GLN A 69 -21.40 -16.44 -4.50
CA GLN A 69 -22.08 -15.14 -4.54
C GLN A 69 -22.08 -14.48 -5.92
N GLN A 70 -21.76 -15.25 -6.98
CA GLN A 70 -21.70 -14.77 -8.37
C GLN A 70 -20.79 -13.54 -8.55
N GLY A 71 -19.73 -13.38 -7.74
CA GLY A 71 -18.80 -12.24 -7.74
C GLY A 71 -19.25 -11.03 -6.92
N GLU A 72 -20.43 -11.08 -6.30
CA GLU A 72 -20.95 -10.00 -5.48
C GLU A 72 -20.45 -10.08 -4.04
N TYR A 73 -20.33 -8.92 -3.41
CA TYR A 73 -20.00 -8.76 -1.99
C TYR A 73 -20.47 -7.39 -1.50
N THR A 74 -20.41 -7.21 -0.19
CA THR A 74 -20.71 -5.96 0.51
C THR A 74 -19.43 -5.23 0.88
N LEU A 75 -19.44 -3.91 0.70
CA LEU A 75 -18.40 -2.99 1.15
C LEU A 75 -18.99 -2.05 2.20
N THR A 76 -18.53 -2.15 3.44
CA THR A 76 -18.86 -1.17 4.48
C THR A 76 -17.82 -0.06 4.50
N VAL A 77 -18.25 1.16 4.22
CA VAL A 77 -17.45 2.37 4.30
C VAL A 77 -17.66 2.97 5.68
N CYS A 78 -16.62 2.92 6.51
CA CYS A 78 -16.66 3.39 7.88
C CYS A 78 -16.33 4.88 7.96
N GLY A 79 -17.36 5.71 8.15
CA GLY A 79 -17.22 7.17 8.17
C GLY A 79 -16.45 7.66 9.39
N ARG A 80 -15.52 8.59 9.16
CA ARG A 80 -14.82 9.29 10.25
C ARG A 80 -15.78 10.11 11.12
N ASN A 81 -16.94 10.46 10.57
CA ASN A 81 -18.05 11.15 11.25
C ASN A 81 -18.96 10.20 12.07
N GLY A 82 -18.62 8.91 12.16
CA GLY A 82 -19.41 7.88 12.85
C GLY A 82 -20.60 7.33 12.07
N HIS A 83 -20.80 7.77 10.82
CA HIS A 83 -21.83 7.25 9.93
C HIS A 83 -21.21 6.31 8.91
N ASP A 84 -21.61 5.04 8.95
CA ASP A 84 -21.13 4.05 8.01
C ASP A 84 -22.15 3.86 6.88
N GLU A 85 -21.65 3.64 5.68
CA GLU A 85 -22.44 3.31 4.50
C GLU A 85 -22.14 1.88 4.06
N VAL A 86 -23.15 1.13 3.61
CA VAL A 86 -22.96 -0.22 3.09
C VAL A 86 -23.32 -0.26 1.62
N TYR A 87 -22.37 -0.67 0.78
CA TYR A 87 -22.56 -0.79 -0.67
C TYR A 87 -22.61 -2.26 -1.06
N ARG A 88 -23.53 -2.61 -1.96
CA ARG A 88 -23.44 -3.87 -2.72
C ARG A 88 -22.57 -3.63 -3.96
N ILE A 89 -21.53 -4.44 -4.12
CA ILE A 89 -20.59 -4.33 -5.25
C ILE A 89 -20.84 -5.46 -6.24
N GLY A 90 -21.01 -5.09 -7.52
CA GLY A 90 -21.33 -6.01 -8.63
C GLY A 90 -20.38 -5.94 -9.82
N ALA A 91 -19.32 -5.10 -9.76
CA ALA A 91 -18.38 -4.87 -10.85
C ALA A 91 -17.47 -6.07 -11.18
N LEU A 92 -17.33 -7.01 -10.24
CA LEU A 92 -16.58 -8.25 -10.41
C LEU A 92 -17.51 -9.31 -11.03
N THR A 93 -17.42 -9.52 -12.34
CA THR A 93 -18.38 -10.32 -13.12
C THR A 93 -17.83 -11.68 -13.54
N GLU A 94 -16.51 -11.82 -13.61
CA GLU A 94 -15.83 -13.08 -13.90
C GLU A 94 -14.76 -13.39 -12.83
N LEU A 95 -14.49 -14.68 -12.60
CA LEU A 95 -13.55 -15.17 -11.60
C LEU A 95 -12.78 -16.40 -12.09
N ILE A 96 -11.46 -16.28 -12.15
CA ILE A 96 -10.56 -17.35 -12.57
C ILE A 96 -9.59 -17.66 -11.44
N TRP A 97 -9.47 -18.93 -11.08
CA TRP A 97 -8.40 -19.41 -10.22
C TRP A 97 -7.37 -20.13 -11.09
N GLY A 98 -6.19 -19.52 -11.24
CA GLY A 98 -5.14 -19.96 -12.15
C GLY A 98 -4.58 -21.35 -11.82
N ILE A 99 -4.70 -21.81 -10.56
CA ILE A 99 -4.31 -23.19 -10.19
C ILE A 99 -5.30 -24.22 -10.73
N GLU A 100 -6.59 -23.90 -10.73
CA GLU A 100 -7.65 -24.76 -11.27
C GLU A 100 -7.65 -24.74 -12.80
N ASN A 101 -7.47 -23.57 -13.41
CA ASN A 101 -7.48 -23.43 -14.86
C ASN A 101 -6.43 -22.37 -15.32
N PRO A 102 -5.15 -22.77 -15.48
CA PRO A 102 -4.10 -21.88 -15.93
C PRO A 102 -4.37 -21.28 -17.32
N ALA A 103 -4.90 -22.09 -18.24
CA ALA A 103 -5.19 -21.68 -19.60
C ALA A 103 -6.19 -20.51 -19.63
N ALA A 104 -7.25 -20.56 -18.83
CA ALA A 104 -8.26 -19.50 -18.75
C ALA A 104 -7.65 -18.14 -18.38
N VAL A 105 -6.61 -18.08 -17.54
CA VAL A 105 -5.91 -16.83 -17.22
C VAL A 105 -5.23 -16.26 -18.46
N THR A 106 -4.41 -17.07 -19.13
CA THR A 106 -3.66 -16.64 -20.32
C THR A 106 -4.59 -16.28 -21.48
N ASP A 107 -5.67 -17.06 -21.68
CA ASP A 107 -6.67 -16.81 -22.72
C ASP A 107 -7.44 -15.51 -22.44
N LYS A 108 -7.78 -15.23 -21.18
CA LYS A 108 -8.45 -13.98 -20.81
C LYS A 108 -7.53 -12.77 -21.04
N ILE A 109 -6.24 -12.84 -20.69
CA ILE A 109 -5.28 -11.76 -21.00
C ILE A 109 -5.14 -11.57 -22.52
N ALA A 110 -5.19 -12.67 -23.29
CA ALA A 110 -5.11 -12.65 -24.73
C ALA A 110 -6.36 -12.09 -25.43
N ASP A 111 -7.52 -12.08 -24.76
CA ASP A 111 -8.79 -11.63 -25.32
C ASP A 111 -8.72 -10.16 -25.78
N LYS A 112 -9.08 -9.90 -27.05
CA LYS A 112 -9.12 -8.56 -27.65
C LYS A 112 -9.98 -7.56 -26.87
N ALA A 113 -11.01 -8.04 -26.16
CA ALA A 113 -11.86 -7.21 -25.31
C ALA A 113 -11.12 -6.68 -24.08
N VAL A 114 -10.12 -7.41 -23.56
CA VAL A 114 -9.29 -6.94 -22.44
C VAL A 114 -8.38 -5.81 -22.91
N LYS A 115 -8.46 -4.68 -22.19
CA LYS A 115 -7.70 -3.45 -22.44
C LYS A 115 -6.74 -3.12 -21.31
N VAL A 116 -7.07 -3.53 -20.09
CA VAL A 116 -6.28 -3.23 -18.89
C VAL A 116 -6.11 -4.50 -18.04
N VAL A 117 -4.88 -4.77 -17.62
CA VAL A 117 -4.56 -5.68 -16.53
C VAL A 117 -4.19 -4.83 -15.32
N THR A 118 -4.86 -5.02 -14.20
CA THR A 118 -4.55 -4.33 -12.93
C THR A 118 -3.96 -5.30 -11.92
N LEU A 119 -3.06 -4.84 -11.05
CA LEU A 119 -2.32 -5.69 -10.10
C LEU A 119 -2.46 -5.19 -8.66
N THR A 120 -2.81 -6.08 -7.74
CA THR A 120 -2.50 -5.93 -6.30
C THR A 120 -1.83 -7.23 -5.81
N ILE A 121 -0.54 -7.36 -6.14
CA ILE A 121 0.25 -8.58 -5.89
C ILE A 121 1.18 -8.43 -4.69
N THR A 122 1.01 -7.36 -3.90
CA THR A 122 1.84 -6.92 -2.77
C THR A 122 3.20 -6.39 -3.22
N GLU A 123 3.87 -5.63 -2.33
CA GLU A 123 5.20 -5.07 -2.57
C GLU A 123 6.23 -6.18 -2.91
N GLY A 124 6.08 -7.37 -2.30
CA GLY A 124 6.95 -8.52 -2.57
C GLY A 124 6.62 -9.30 -3.85
N GLY A 125 5.50 -8.99 -4.52
CA GLY A 125 5.04 -9.70 -5.71
C GLY A 125 5.89 -9.44 -6.96
N TYR A 126 6.68 -8.36 -6.98
CA TYR A 126 7.48 -7.94 -8.12
C TYR A 126 8.82 -8.67 -8.25
N ASN A 127 9.16 -9.53 -7.29
CA ASN A 127 10.36 -10.39 -7.32
C ASN A 127 11.67 -9.60 -7.57
N ILE A 128 11.76 -8.43 -6.94
CA ILE A 128 12.95 -7.58 -6.96
C ILE A 128 13.68 -7.76 -5.63
N ASP A 129 14.98 -8.04 -5.69
CA ASP A 129 15.83 -8.06 -4.51
C ASP A 129 15.92 -6.64 -3.94
N LYS A 130 15.60 -6.48 -2.66
CA LYS A 130 15.55 -5.16 -2.02
C LYS A 130 16.91 -4.50 -1.91
N ALA A 131 18.00 -5.27 -1.83
CA ALA A 131 19.34 -4.73 -1.61
C ALA A 131 19.98 -4.28 -2.93
N SER A 132 19.89 -5.10 -3.98
CA SER A 132 20.48 -4.80 -5.28
C SER A 132 19.53 -4.04 -6.21
N GLY A 133 18.21 -4.05 -5.93
CA GLY A 133 17.19 -3.53 -6.84
C GLY A 133 17.01 -4.36 -8.11
N THR A 134 17.58 -5.57 -8.17
CA THR A 134 17.55 -6.41 -9.38
C THR A 134 16.42 -7.43 -9.36
N PHE A 135 15.83 -7.71 -10.51
CA PHE A 135 14.89 -8.82 -10.65
C PHE A 135 15.60 -10.17 -10.41
N MET A 136 15.08 -10.97 -9.47
CA MET A 136 15.70 -12.24 -9.05
C MET A 136 15.39 -13.36 -10.04
N LEU A 137 16.19 -13.45 -11.10
CA LEU A 137 16.03 -14.50 -12.13
C LEU A 137 16.23 -15.90 -11.56
N ASP A 138 17.03 -16.06 -10.51
CA ASP A 138 17.35 -17.33 -9.86
C ASP A 138 16.27 -17.85 -8.90
N ASP A 139 15.18 -17.09 -8.66
CA ASP A 139 14.00 -17.61 -7.95
C ASP A 139 13.49 -18.88 -8.66
N LYS A 140 13.24 -19.94 -7.87
CA LYS A 140 12.90 -21.26 -8.42
C LYS A 140 11.60 -21.26 -9.24
N ARG A 141 10.63 -20.43 -8.88
CA ARG A 141 9.36 -20.30 -9.61
C ARG A 141 9.56 -19.51 -10.89
N VAL A 142 10.43 -18.50 -10.88
CA VAL A 142 10.85 -17.80 -12.10
C VAL A 142 11.58 -18.75 -13.05
N GLN A 143 12.56 -19.51 -12.56
CA GLN A 143 13.28 -20.51 -13.37
C GLN A 143 12.34 -21.56 -13.97
N HIS A 144 11.33 -22.01 -13.19
CA HIS A 144 10.29 -22.89 -13.68
C HIS A 144 9.54 -22.27 -14.87
N ASP A 145 9.02 -21.05 -14.71
CA ASP A 145 8.23 -20.40 -15.75
C ASP A 145 9.07 -20.03 -16.98
N LEU A 146 10.36 -19.72 -16.81
CA LEU A 146 11.29 -19.52 -17.93
C LEU A 146 11.43 -20.79 -18.78
N ALA A 147 11.47 -21.97 -18.14
CA ALA A 147 11.60 -23.26 -18.82
C ALA A 147 10.26 -23.82 -19.34
N HIS A 148 9.13 -23.41 -18.76
CA HIS A 148 7.80 -23.96 -19.03
C HIS A 148 6.76 -22.87 -19.34
N PRO A 149 6.87 -22.17 -20.48
CA PRO A 149 5.96 -21.08 -20.84
C PRO A 149 4.48 -21.50 -20.95
N ASP A 150 4.20 -22.75 -21.32
CA ASP A 150 2.83 -23.27 -21.47
C ASP A 150 2.18 -23.69 -20.13
N GLY A 151 2.93 -23.63 -19.02
CA GLY A 151 2.45 -23.98 -17.69
C GLY A 151 2.98 -23.05 -16.60
N PRO A 152 2.75 -21.72 -16.70
CA PRO A 152 3.31 -20.76 -15.77
C PRO A 152 2.66 -20.87 -14.38
N THR A 153 3.41 -20.47 -13.36
CA THR A 153 3.00 -20.49 -11.95
C THR A 153 3.11 -19.13 -11.29
N THR A 154 3.87 -18.20 -11.89
CA THR A 154 4.07 -16.84 -11.44
C THR A 154 3.24 -15.87 -12.27
N VAL A 155 2.94 -14.70 -11.71
CA VAL A 155 2.27 -13.62 -12.44
C VAL A 155 3.02 -13.24 -13.72
N PHE A 156 4.36 -13.28 -13.70
CA PHE A 156 5.18 -12.96 -14.86
C PHE A 156 4.99 -13.96 -16.00
N GLY A 157 5.01 -15.25 -15.68
CA GLY A 157 4.74 -16.32 -16.65
C GLY A 157 3.34 -16.24 -17.24
N PHE A 158 2.32 -16.03 -16.40
CA PHE A 158 0.92 -15.90 -16.86
C PHE A 158 0.73 -14.70 -17.80
N VAL A 159 1.30 -13.55 -17.45
CA VAL A 159 1.21 -12.35 -18.30
C VAL A 159 2.04 -12.51 -19.57
N ALA A 160 3.26 -13.06 -19.49
CA ALA A 160 4.09 -13.31 -20.67
C ALA A 160 3.37 -14.21 -21.67
N GLU A 161 2.79 -15.32 -21.20
CA GLU A 161 2.06 -16.25 -22.08
C GLU A 161 0.76 -15.65 -22.62
N GLY A 162 0.01 -14.90 -21.80
CA GLY A 162 -1.15 -14.15 -22.27
C GLY A 162 -0.80 -13.13 -23.37
N LEU A 163 0.29 -12.39 -23.19
CA LEU A 163 0.78 -11.43 -24.20
C LEU A 163 1.32 -12.13 -25.45
N ARG A 164 1.95 -13.29 -25.32
CA ARG A 164 2.39 -14.12 -26.46
C ARG A 164 1.21 -14.55 -27.32
N LYS A 165 0.17 -15.11 -26.70
CA LYS A 165 -1.09 -15.45 -27.37
C LYS A 165 -1.74 -14.24 -28.02
N ARG A 166 -1.76 -13.10 -27.31
CA ARG A 166 -2.30 -11.83 -27.81
C ARG A 166 -1.58 -11.34 -29.07
N LYS A 167 -0.24 -11.37 -29.05
CA LYS A 167 0.62 -11.04 -30.19
C LYS A 167 0.35 -11.96 -31.38
N ALA A 168 0.32 -13.28 -31.14
CA ALA A 168 0.09 -14.27 -32.18
C ALA A 168 -1.29 -14.14 -32.85
N ALA A 169 -2.30 -13.68 -32.10
CA ALA A 169 -3.65 -13.45 -32.59
C ALA A 169 -3.89 -12.04 -33.16
N ASP A 170 -2.88 -11.17 -33.19
CA ASP A 170 -3.00 -9.76 -33.62
C ASP A 170 -4.12 -8.99 -32.88
N HIS A 171 -4.21 -9.20 -31.56
CA HIS A 171 -5.23 -8.57 -30.71
C HIS A 171 -4.82 -7.18 -30.17
N GLY A 172 -3.69 -6.64 -30.64
CA GLY A 172 -3.17 -5.33 -30.27
C GLY A 172 -2.60 -5.26 -28.86
N GLY A 173 -2.26 -4.05 -28.41
CA GLY A 173 -1.70 -3.78 -27.08
C GLY A 173 -2.71 -3.87 -25.93
N LEU A 174 -2.19 -3.74 -24.71
CA LEU A 174 -2.96 -3.53 -23.48
C LEU A 174 -2.11 -2.74 -22.46
N THR A 175 -2.75 -2.21 -21.42
CA THR A 175 -2.06 -1.52 -20.33
C THR A 175 -1.95 -2.43 -19.10
N ILE A 176 -0.81 -2.44 -18.44
CA ILE A 176 -0.62 -3.09 -17.13
C ILE A 176 -0.48 -1.99 -16.07
N LEU A 177 -1.48 -1.84 -15.22
CA LEU A 177 -1.56 -0.83 -14.18
C LEU A 177 -1.35 -1.46 -12.81
N SER A 178 -0.21 -1.16 -12.17
CA SER A 178 -0.03 -1.53 -10.77
C SER A 178 -0.90 -0.68 -9.86
N CYS A 179 -1.52 -1.32 -8.88
CA CYS A 179 -2.25 -0.70 -7.78
C CYS A 179 -1.65 -1.13 -6.43
N ASP A 180 -0.37 -1.55 -6.41
CA ASP A 180 0.38 -1.81 -5.18
C ASP A 180 1.03 -0.52 -4.66
N ASN A 181 1.24 -0.47 -3.34
CA ASN A 181 1.82 0.69 -2.66
C ASN A 181 3.36 0.71 -2.78
N LEU A 182 3.84 0.89 -4.00
CA LEU A 182 5.25 1.11 -4.34
C LEU A 182 5.42 2.50 -4.94
N GLN A 183 6.54 3.18 -4.66
CA GLN A 183 6.92 4.36 -5.43
C GLN A 183 7.19 3.96 -6.87
N HIS A 184 6.71 4.77 -7.83
CA HIS A 184 6.85 4.50 -9.25
C HIS A 184 6.47 3.05 -9.61
N ASN A 185 5.32 2.60 -9.09
CA ASN A 185 4.87 1.20 -9.23
C ASN A 185 4.74 0.74 -10.70
N GLY A 186 4.41 1.63 -11.63
CA GLY A 186 4.41 1.39 -13.07
C GLY A 186 5.82 1.11 -13.61
N ASN A 187 6.82 1.90 -13.19
CA ASN A 187 8.23 1.66 -13.54
C ASN A 187 8.74 0.33 -12.98
N THR A 188 8.44 0.02 -11.72
CA THR A 188 8.77 -1.28 -11.09
C THR A 188 8.14 -2.43 -11.85
N THR A 189 6.85 -2.30 -12.22
CA THR A 189 6.13 -3.29 -13.02
C THR A 189 6.81 -3.47 -14.38
N ARG A 190 7.06 -2.38 -15.11
CA ARG A 190 7.75 -2.42 -16.40
C ARG A 190 9.08 -3.14 -16.27
N TYR A 191 9.90 -2.77 -15.29
CA TYR A 191 11.19 -3.40 -15.05
C TYR A 191 11.05 -4.90 -14.81
N ALA A 192 10.28 -5.32 -13.81
CA ALA A 192 10.16 -6.73 -13.44
C ALA A 192 9.63 -7.60 -14.59
N PHE A 193 8.54 -7.19 -15.23
CA PHE A 193 7.94 -7.95 -16.33
C PHE A 193 8.85 -7.97 -17.56
N MET A 194 9.49 -6.85 -17.92
CA MET A 194 10.42 -6.84 -19.05
C MET A 194 11.64 -7.72 -18.80
N ARG A 195 12.21 -7.74 -17.58
CA ARG A 195 13.36 -8.62 -17.26
C ARG A 195 13.01 -10.09 -17.36
N PHE A 196 11.82 -10.49 -16.91
CA PHE A 196 11.33 -11.85 -17.10
C PHE A 196 11.11 -12.18 -18.58
N ILE A 197 10.38 -11.33 -19.30
CA ILE A 197 10.03 -11.56 -20.72
C ILE A 197 11.27 -11.58 -21.60
N GLU A 198 12.22 -10.67 -21.39
CA GLU A 198 13.49 -10.63 -22.13
C GLU A 198 14.34 -11.89 -21.91
N ALA A 199 14.35 -12.43 -20.68
CA ALA A 199 15.06 -13.67 -20.38
C ALA A 199 14.40 -14.91 -21.02
N GLN A 200 13.08 -14.89 -21.22
CA GLN A 200 12.33 -16.00 -21.83
C GLN A 200 12.27 -15.91 -23.36
N ASP A 201 11.98 -14.72 -23.89
CA ASP A 201 11.58 -14.48 -25.27
C ASP A 201 11.90 -13.03 -25.70
N PRO A 202 13.09 -12.77 -26.25
CA PRO A 202 13.51 -11.44 -26.69
C PRO A 202 12.61 -10.81 -27.76
N GLU A 203 11.95 -11.63 -28.60
CA GLU A 203 11.06 -11.13 -29.65
C GLU A 203 9.72 -10.66 -29.07
N LEU A 204 9.21 -11.35 -28.05
CA LEU A 204 8.08 -10.87 -27.26
C LEU A 204 8.45 -9.59 -26.51
N ALA A 205 9.64 -9.51 -25.90
CA ALA A 205 10.08 -8.31 -25.19
C ALA A 205 10.05 -7.07 -26.10
N GLN A 206 10.54 -7.17 -27.34
CA GLN A 206 10.48 -6.06 -28.30
C GLN A 206 9.04 -5.65 -28.64
N TRP A 207 8.14 -6.61 -28.74
CA TRP A 207 6.72 -6.33 -28.96
C TRP A 207 6.09 -5.65 -27.74
N VAL A 208 6.35 -6.14 -26.52
CA VAL A 208 5.85 -5.56 -25.27
C VAL A 208 6.34 -4.13 -25.09
N ALA A 209 7.60 -3.84 -25.41
CA ALA A 209 8.18 -2.51 -25.31
C ALA A 209 7.43 -1.44 -26.12
N THR A 210 6.70 -1.85 -27.17
CA THR A 210 5.96 -0.95 -28.07
C THR A 210 4.44 -1.08 -27.96
N ASN A 211 3.92 -2.18 -27.43
CA ASN A 211 2.48 -2.49 -27.37
C ASN A 211 1.91 -2.54 -25.96
N VAL A 212 2.72 -2.35 -24.91
CA VAL A 212 2.26 -2.35 -23.52
C VAL A 212 2.72 -1.09 -22.79
N THR A 213 1.78 -0.44 -22.09
CA THR A 213 2.08 0.70 -21.21
C THR A 213 1.98 0.31 -19.75
N PHE A 214 2.74 1.00 -18.92
CA PHE A 214 2.88 0.74 -17.48
C PHE A 214 2.79 2.07 -16.70
N PRO A 215 1.61 2.72 -16.67
CA PRO A 215 1.42 3.96 -15.93
C PRO A 215 1.70 3.75 -14.45
N ASN A 216 2.34 4.74 -13.81
CA ASN A 216 2.40 4.79 -12.36
C ASN A 216 1.04 5.22 -11.78
N SER A 217 0.78 4.80 -10.55
CA SER A 217 -0.37 5.28 -9.80
C SER A 217 -0.08 5.39 -8.31
N MET A 218 -0.75 6.34 -7.66
CA MET A 218 -0.82 6.44 -6.21
C MET A 218 -2.21 5.98 -5.78
N VAL A 219 -2.25 5.00 -4.88
CA VAL A 219 -3.48 4.44 -4.33
C VAL A 219 -3.52 4.65 -2.82
N ASP A 220 -4.66 5.07 -2.29
CA ASP A 220 -4.82 5.26 -0.85
C ASP A 220 -6.25 4.96 -0.39
N ARG A 221 -6.36 3.97 0.51
CA ARG A 221 -7.56 3.61 1.26
C ARG A 221 -7.21 2.59 2.34
N ILE A 222 -7.31 2.95 3.62
CA ILE A 222 -7.17 2.01 4.73
C ILE A 222 -8.26 0.95 4.61
N THR A 223 -7.83 -0.29 4.39
CA THR A 223 -8.70 -1.45 4.19
C THR A 223 -8.17 -2.60 5.04
N PRO A 224 -8.68 -2.78 6.27
CA PRO A 224 -8.20 -3.83 7.15
C PRO A 224 -8.42 -5.25 6.61
N VAL A 225 -7.73 -6.21 7.21
CA VAL A 225 -8.01 -7.64 7.01
C VAL A 225 -9.37 -7.95 7.64
N THR A 226 -10.25 -8.61 6.88
CA THR A 226 -11.55 -9.06 7.39
C THR A 226 -11.36 -10.33 8.22
N ARG A 227 -11.53 -10.23 9.54
CA ARG A 227 -11.47 -11.36 10.47
C ARG A 227 -12.85 -12.02 10.64
N PRO A 228 -12.94 -13.26 11.15
CA PRO A 228 -14.23 -13.92 11.36
C PRO A 228 -15.22 -13.11 12.22
N GLU A 229 -14.72 -12.40 13.24
CA GLU A 229 -15.52 -11.49 14.05
C GLU A 229 -16.02 -10.28 13.26
N ASP A 230 -15.21 -9.76 12.33
CA ASP A 230 -15.58 -8.65 11.46
C ASP A 230 -16.72 -9.09 10.52
N VAL A 231 -16.65 -10.31 9.94
CA VAL A 231 -17.72 -10.87 9.10
C VAL A 231 -19.06 -10.90 9.86
N THR A 232 -19.04 -11.36 11.11
CA THR A 232 -20.24 -11.41 11.95
C THR A 232 -20.83 -10.01 12.17
N TRP A 233 -19.98 -9.03 12.50
CA TRP A 233 -20.39 -7.65 12.70
C TRP A 233 -20.93 -7.00 11.41
N LEU A 234 -20.25 -7.20 10.29
CA LEU A 234 -20.63 -6.65 8.98
C LEU A 234 -21.98 -7.21 8.51
N ASN A 235 -22.20 -8.51 8.67
CA ASN A 235 -23.48 -9.16 8.32
C ASN A 235 -24.62 -8.70 9.23
N GLN A 236 -24.37 -8.51 10.53
CA GLN A 236 -25.36 -7.91 11.44
C GLN A 236 -25.71 -6.47 11.04
N LYS A 237 -24.74 -5.71 10.56
CA LYS A 237 -24.92 -4.31 10.17
C LYS A 237 -25.69 -4.15 8.86
N SER A 238 -25.32 -4.95 7.85
CA SER A 238 -25.91 -4.92 6.51
C SER A 238 -27.24 -5.69 6.44
N GLY A 239 -27.46 -6.67 7.32
CA GLY A 239 -28.55 -7.63 7.21
C GLY A 239 -28.35 -8.65 6.07
N ILE A 240 -27.16 -8.73 5.49
CA ILE A 240 -26.80 -9.64 4.39
C ILE A 240 -25.88 -10.71 4.95
N ASP A 241 -26.16 -11.98 4.63
CA ASP A 241 -25.24 -13.09 4.91
C ASP A 241 -24.15 -13.15 3.84
N ASP A 242 -23.20 -12.22 3.92
CA ASP A 242 -22.03 -12.17 3.05
C ASP A 242 -20.90 -13.03 3.62
N GLN A 243 -20.33 -13.92 2.81
CA GLN A 243 -19.24 -14.81 3.17
C GLN A 243 -17.87 -14.14 3.06
N VAL A 244 -17.80 -13.02 2.36
CA VAL A 244 -16.57 -12.28 2.02
C VAL A 244 -16.79 -10.76 2.11
N PRO A 245 -17.40 -10.21 3.17
CA PRO A 245 -17.57 -8.77 3.26
C PRO A 245 -16.20 -8.08 3.41
N VAL A 246 -16.13 -6.83 2.97
CA VAL A 246 -14.96 -5.97 3.15
C VAL A 246 -15.39 -4.66 3.80
N TYR A 247 -14.50 -4.08 4.59
CA TYR A 247 -14.71 -2.76 5.17
C TYR A 247 -13.45 -1.91 5.03
N CYS A 248 -13.66 -0.60 5.03
CA CYS A 248 -12.62 0.38 4.73
C CYS A 248 -13.00 1.74 5.31
N GLU A 249 -12.07 2.69 5.28
CA GLU A 249 -12.37 4.08 5.64
C GLU A 249 -13.18 4.81 4.56
N ASP A 250 -13.72 5.97 4.92
CA ASP A 250 -14.42 6.87 3.99
C ASP A 250 -13.50 7.59 3.02
N PHE A 251 -12.26 7.87 3.42
CA PHE A 251 -11.26 8.42 2.52
C PHE A 251 -10.86 7.39 1.44
N ILE A 252 -10.81 7.85 0.21
CA ILE A 252 -10.31 7.08 -0.92
C ILE A 252 -9.65 8.04 -1.90
N GLN A 253 -8.46 7.68 -2.40
CA GLN A 253 -7.78 8.44 -3.45
C GLN A 253 -7.14 7.48 -4.44
N TRP A 254 -7.23 7.83 -5.72
CA TRP A 254 -6.52 7.15 -6.80
C TRP A 254 -6.06 8.19 -7.81
N VAL A 255 -4.75 8.31 -7.96
CA VAL A 255 -4.11 9.19 -8.95
C VAL A 255 -3.36 8.32 -9.93
N ILE A 256 -3.57 8.50 -11.23
CA ILE A 256 -3.02 7.64 -12.27
C ILE A 256 -2.36 8.50 -13.37
N GLU A 257 -1.20 8.10 -13.85
CA GLU A 257 -0.65 8.64 -15.09
C GLU A 257 -1.54 8.26 -16.28
N ASP A 258 -1.98 9.23 -17.10
CA ASP A 258 -2.89 8.97 -18.23
C ASP A 258 -2.19 8.36 -19.46
N ASN A 259 -1.62 7.16 -19.29
CA ASN A 259 -0.85 6.45 -20.31
C ASN A 259 -1.45 5.06 -20.60
N PHE A 260 -2.57 5.04 -21.31
CA PHE A 260 -3.31 3.82 -21.65
C PHE A 260 -3.36 3.57 -23.16
N ILE A 261 -2.66 2.54 -23.62
CA ILE A 261 -2.53 2.25 -25.06
C ILE A 261 -3.82 1.71 -25.71
N ALA A 262 -4.70 1.11 -24.91
CA ALA A 262 -5.89 0.41 -25.40
C ALA A 262 -7.20 1.05 -24.90
N GLY A 263 -7.14 2.30 -24.44
CA GLY A 263 -8.22 2.99 -23.75
C GLY A 263 -8.33 2.58 -22.27
N ARG A 264 -9.18 3.31 -21.53
CA ARG A 264 -9.43 3.10 -20.11
C ARG A 264 -10.86 3.48 -19.73
N PRO A 265 -11.36 3.04 -18.57
CA PRO A 265 -12.60 3.59 -18.01
C PRO A 265 -12.47 5.09 -17.75
N GLN A 266 -13.59 5.81 -17.85
CA GLN A 266 -13.68 7.23 -17.45
C GLN A 266 -13.78 7.36 -15.92
N TRP A 267 -12.80 6.81 -15.20
CA TRP A 267 -12.79 6.80 -13.74
C TRP A 267 -12.80 8.22 -13.12
N GLU A 268 -12.41 9.25 -13.87
CA GLU A 268 -12.54 10.65 -13.45
C GLU A 268 -13.98 11.08 -13.14
N ARG A 269 -14.98 10.42 -13.73
CA ARG A 269 -16.41 10.66 -13.45
C ARG A 269 -16.83 10.24 -12.04
N VAL A 270 -15.99 9.48 -11.36
CA VAL A 270 -16.25 8.91 -10.02
C VAL A 270 -15.13 9.21 -9.03
N GLY A 271 -14.26 10.20 -9.33
CA GLY A 271 -13.31 10.77 -8.37
C GLY A 271 -11.84 10.35 -8.54
N VAL A 272 -11.50 9.53 -9.55
CA VAL A 272 -10.09 9.23 -9.85
C VAL A 272 -9.42 10.42 -10.54
N GLU A 273 -8.22 10.78 -10.11
CA GLU A 273 -7.44 11.86 -10.71
C GLU A 273 -6.49 11.30 -11.77
N PHE A 274 -6.41 11.97 -12.92
CA PHE A 274 -5.42 11.68 -13.94
C PHE A 274 -4.39 12.81 -13.99
N THR A 275 -3.12 12.45 -14.13
CA THR A 275 -1.98 13.37 -14.16
C THR A 275 -0.97 12.93 -15.23
N ASP A 276 -0.04 13.82 -15.58
CA ASP A 276 1.11 13.46 -16.42
C ASP A 276 2.25 12.84 -15.58
N ASP A 277 2.30 13.15 -14.29
CA ASP A 277 3.33 12.68 -13.35
C ASP A 277 2.72 12.51 -11.94
N VAL A 278 2.82 11.30 -11.40
CA VAL A 278 2.30 10.97 -10.06
C VAL A 278 3.30 11.25 -8.94
N THR A 279 4.56 11.54 -9.25
CA THR A 279 5.67 11.66 -8.29
C THR A 279 5.37 12.64 -7.15
N GLY A 280 4.72 13.77 -7.46
CA GLY A 280 4.31 14.75 -6.46
C GLY A 280 3.30 14.19 -5.45
N TYR A 281 2.32 13.43 -5.91
CA TYR A 281 1.30 12.79 -5.06
C TYR A 281 1.90 11.67 -4.21
N GLU A 282 2.75 10.81 -4.79
CA GLU A 282 3.46 9.76 -4.05
C GLU A 282 4.34 10.37 -2.95
N THR A 283 5.14 11.37 -3.29
CA THR A 283 6.05 12.03 -2.35
C THR A 283 5.28 12.73 -1.22
N MET A 284 4.18 13.43 -1.55
CA MET A 284 3.30 14.04 -0.57
C MET A 284 2.72 13.00 0.40
N LYS A 285 2.17 11.89 -0.11
CA LYS A 285 1.60 10.83 0.71
C LYS A 285 2.66 10.16 1.58
N LEU A 286 3.82 9.84 1.05
CA LEU A 286 4.89 9.21 1.83
C LEU A 286 5.43 10.12 2.93
N SER A 287 5.60 11.41 2.61
CA SER A 287 6.14 12.39 3.54
C SER A 287 5.15 12.78 4.64
N LEU A 288 3.85 12.89 4.35
CA LEU A 288 2.85 13.34 5.32
C LEU A 288 2.11 12.19 6.01
N LEU A 289 1.74 11.13 5.29
CA LEU A 289 1.00 10.00 5.85
C LEU A 289 1.96 8.96 6.44
N ASN A 290 2.83 8.39 5.62
CA ASN A 290 3.69 7.27 6.04
C ASN A 290 4.71 7.70 7.09
N ALA A 291 5.34 8.86 6.93
CA ALA A 291 6.28 9.39 7.91
C ALA A 291 5.59 9.71 9.25
N SER A 292 4.37 10.27 9.23
CA SER A 292 3.58 10.53 10.45
C SER A 292 3.18 9.24 11.16
N HIS A 293 2.83 8.18 10.43
CA HIS A 293 2.61 6.86 11.01
C HIS A 293 3.86 6.33 11.72
N THR A 294 5.04 6.44 11.10
CA THR A 294 6.32 6.05 11.71
C THR A 294 6.64 6.90 12.95
N LEU A 295 6.40 8.22 12.88
CA LEU A 295 6.60 9.14 14.00
C LEU A 295 5.67 8.82 15.17
N LEU A 296 4.43 8.44 14.91
CA LEU A 296 3.45 8.05 15.92
C LEU A 296 3.80 6.70 16.56
N SER A 297 4.19 5.71 15.75
CA SER A 297 4.09 4.30 16.13
C SER A 297 5.00 3.94 17.31
N TYR A 298 6.25 4.40 17.30
CA TYR A 298 7.21 4.06 18.35
C TYR A 298 6.89 4.77 19.67
N PRO A 299 6.70 6.11 19.72
CA PRO A 299 6.30 6.78 20.96
C PRO A 299 4.99 6.25 21.54
N ALA A 300 3.95 6.04 20.70
CA ALA A 300 2.67 5.54 21.17
C ALA A 300 2.77 4.13 21.76
N THR A 301 3.55 3.24 21.12
CA THR A 301 3.79 1.88 21.64
C THR A 301 4.52 1.92 22.98
N LEU A 302 5.55 2.75 23.10
CA LEU A 302 6.32 2.94 24.33
C LEU A 302 5.51 3.57 25.46
N MET A 303 4.52 4.41 25.15
CA MET A 303 3.53 4.92 26.12
C MET A 303 2.46 3.89 26.52
N GLY A 304 2.49 2.70 25.91
CA GLY A 304 1.59 1.59 26.23
C GLY A 304 0.25 1.62 25.49
N TYR A 305 0.16 2.31 24.35
CA TYR A 305 -0.97 2.16 23.41
C TYR A 305 -0.75 0.94 22.51
N ARG A 306 -1.82 0.40 21.93
CA ARG A 306 -1.75 -0.69 20.94
C ARG A 306 -2.48 -0.38 19.64
N LYS A 307 -3.46 0.53 19.68
CA LYS A 307 -4.18 0.98 18.50
C LYS A 307 -3.94 2.45 18.18
N VAL A 308 -4.02 2.79 16.89
CA VAL A 308 -3.80 4.16 16.41
C VAL A 308 -4.90 5.11 16.91
N ASP A 309 -6.17 4.71 16.83
CA ASP A 309 -7.30 5.50 17.32
C ASP A 309 -7.20 5.83 18.82
N GLU A 310 -6.79 4.83 19.64
CA GLU A 310 -6.56 5.02 21.08
C GLU A 310 -5.39 5.98 21.34
N ALA A 311 -4.31 5.88 20.57
CA ALA A 311 -3.17 6.78 20.68
C ALA A 311 -3.56 8.22 20.31
N LEU A 312 -4.42 8.40 19.31
CA LEU A 312 -4.91 9.72 18.89
C LEU A 312 -6.02 10.31 19.78
N GLN A 313 -6.35 9.68 20.91
CA GLN A 313 -7.05 10.36 22.00
C GLN A 313 -6.08 11.20 22.87
N ASN A 314 -4.77 11.04 22.68
CA ASN A 314 -3.76 11.80 23.38
C ASN A 314 -3.39 13.09 22.62
N GLU A 315 -3.74 14.24 23.18
CA GLU A 315 -3.47 15.55 22.58
C GLU A 315 -1.98 15.81 22.33
N GLN A 316 -1.07 15.24 23.13
CA GLN A 316 0.37 15.38 22.93
C GLN A 316 0.83 14.68 21.65
N LEU A 317 0.27 13.52 21.34
CA LEU A 317 0.58 12.79 20.10
C LEU A 317 -0.03 13.48 18.88
N ILE A 318 -1.26 14.02 18.99
CA ILE A 318 -1.84 14.84 17.92
C ILE A 318 -0.97 16.08 17.67
N HIS A 319 -0.54 16.77 18.74
CA HIS A 319 0.31 17.95 18.61
C HIS A 319 1.66 17.61 17.98
N LEU A 320 2.29 16.50 18.38
CA LEU A 320 3.53 16.01 17.74
C LEU A 320 3.34 15.85 16.23
N LEU A 321 2.27 15.16 15.81
CA LEU A 321 2.01 14.90 14.39
C LEU A 321 1.70 16.17 13.62
N ARG A 322 0.91 17.09 14.19
CA ARG A 322 0.58 18.37 13.57
C ARG A 322 1.84 19.22 13.37
N THR A 323 2.61 19.41 14.42
CA THR A 323 3.86 20.18 14.38
C THR A 323 4.85 19.58 13.40
N PHE A 324 4.98 18.25 13.36
CA PHE A 324 5.81 17.56 12.37
C PHE A 324 5.35 17.82 10.93
N MET A 325 4.07 17.64 10.64
CA MET A 325 3.54 17.87 9.30
C MET A 325 3.69 19.33 8.88
N ASP A 326 3.45 20.28 9.78
CA ASP A 326 3.44 21.71 9.50
C ASP A 326 4.85 22.30 9.37
N ILE A 327 5.75 21.95 10.28
CA ILE A 327 7.09 22.57 10.38
C ILE A 327 8.14 21.75 9.65
N ASP A 328 8.17 20.43 9.84
CA ASP A 328 9.25 19.59 9.32
C ASP A 328 9.03 19.16 7.89
N ILE A 329 7.78 18.85 7.53
CA ILE A 329 7.50 18.17 6.26
C ILE A 329 6.96 19.12 5.20
N THR A 330 5.99 19.98 5.52
CA THR A 330 5.36 20.89 4.55
C THR A 330 6.37 21.66 3.68
N PRO A 331 7.52 22.17 4.21
CA PRO A 331 8.51 22.86 3.38
C PRO A 331 9.15 22.02 2.27
N TYR A 332 9.10 20.68 2.37
CA TYR A 332 9.75 19.75 1.45
C TYR A 332 8.77 18.98 0.55
N VAL A 333 7.47 19.21 0.72
CA VAL A 333 6.42 18.58 -0.08
C VAL A 333 6.11 19.47 -1.28
N LEU A 334 6.30 18.92 -2.49
CA LEU A 334 5.76 19.51 -3.70
C LEU A 334 4.25 19.29 -3.70
N VAL A 335 3.47 20.37 -3.67
CA VAL A 335 2.00 20.31 -3.68
C VAL A 335 1.54 19.95 -5.09
N PRO A 336 0.94 18.76 -5.31
CA PRO A 336 0.47 18.37 -6.61
C PRO A 336 -0.95 18.88 -6.87
N GLY A 337 -1.21 19.30 -8.12
CA GLY A 337 -2.52 19.77 -8.56
C GLY A 337 -3.05 20.94 -7.72
N ASN A 338 -4.31 20.85 -7.28
CA ASN A 338 -4.97 21.85 -6.43
C ASN A 338 -5.11 21.38 -4.97
N THR A 339 -4.19 20.51 -4.51
CA THR A 339 -4.27 19.95 -3.16
C THR A 339 -4.11 21.05 -2.10
N ASP A 340 -5.09 21.21 -1.23
CA ASP A 340 -4.95 22.00 -0.01
C ASP A 340 -4.23 21.16 1.06
N LEU A 341 -2.98 21.49 1.36
CA LEU A 341 -2.19 20.73 2.32
C LEU A 341 -2.73 20.81 3.74
N ASP A 342 -3.35 21.92 4.15
CA ASP A 342 -3.89 22.05 5.50
C ASP A 342 -5.12 21.16 5.66
N VAL A 343 -5.98 21.11 4.66
CA VAL A 343 -7.11 20.17 4.60
C VAL A 343 -6.64 18.72 4.52
N TYR A 344 -5.59 18.44 3.73
CA TYR A 344 -5.02 17.10 3.59
C TYR A 344 -4.43 16.61 4.92
N LYS A 345 -3.58 17.41 5.56
CA LYS A 345 -3.06 17.15 6.91
C LYS A 345 -4.22 16.99 7.89
N GLN A 346 -5.24 17.86 7.83
CA GLN A 346 -6.42 17.75 8.69
C GLN A 346 -7.05 16.37 8.60
N THR A 347 -7.34 15.98 7.36
CA THR A 347 -7.89 14.67 6.98
C THR A 347 -7.02 13.51 7.49
N LEU A 348 -5.68 13.58 7.41
CA LEU A 348 -4.82 12.49 7.89
C LEU A 348 -5.03 12.17 9.38
N ILE A 349 -5.11 13.17 10.26
CA ILE A 349 -5.35 12.92 11.69
C ILE A 349 -6.73 12.34 11.92
N GLU A 350 -7.76 12.84 11.23
CA GLU A 350 -9.12 12.31 11.35
C GLU A 350 -9.20 10.85 10.88
N ARG A 351 -8.50 10.52 9.79
CA ARG A 351 -8.38 9.15 9.27
C ARG A 351 -7.69 8.24 10.28
N PHE A 352 -6.57 8.67 10.83
CA PHE A 352 -5.85 7.90 11.85
C PHE A 352 -6.69 7.69 13.12
N ALA A 353 -7.53 8.66 13.48
CA ALA A 353 -8.40 8.59 14.66
C ALA A 353 -9.68 7.75 14.43
N ASN A 354 -9.91 7.24 13.21
CA ASN A 354 -11.10 6.48 12.89
C ASN A 354 -11.09 5.10 13.56
N ARG A 355 -11.86 4.99 14.65
CA ARG A 355 -11.98 3.77 15.48
C ARG A 355 -12.46 2.54 14.70
N SER A 356 -13.32 2.72 13.70
CA SER A 356 -13.94 1.62 12.97
C SER A 356 -12.95 0.85 12.08
N VAL A 357 -11.86 1.51 11.67
CA VAL A 357 -10.79 0.93 10.83
C VAL A 357 -9.43 1.01 11.53
N SER A 358 -9.45 1.12 12.86
CA SER A 358 -8.25 1.42 13.62
C SER A 358 -7.17 0.35 13.45
N ASP A 359 -5.95 0.84 13.21
CA ASP A 359 -4.80 0.01 12.98
C ASP A 359 -4.09 -0.42 14.26
N GLN A 360 -3.32 -1.51 14.16
CA GLN A 360 -2.40 -1.93 15.20
C GLN A 360 -1.09 -1.15 15.09
N LEU A 361 -0.66 -0.55 16.20
CA LEU A 361 0.66 0.10 16.27
C LEU A 361 1.78 -0.90 16.01
N SER A 362 1.62 -2.18 16.35
CA SER A 362 2.59 -3.22 16.02
C SER A 362 2.80 -3.38 14.51
N ARG A 363 1.74 -3.20 13.70
CA ARG A 363 1.83 -3.23 12.23
C ARG A 363 2.58 -2.00 11.70
N LEU A 364 2.36 -0.84 12.32
CA LEU A 364 3.07 0.38 11.96
C LEU A 364 4.56 0.33 12.36
N CYS A 365 4.88 -0.22 13.54
CA CYS A 365 6.25 -0.42 14.03
C CYS A 365 7.03 -1.47 13.26
N ALA A 366 6.37 -2.49 12.70
CA ALA A 366 7.03 -3.59 11.99
C ALA A 366 7.78 -3.11 10.74
N ASP A 367 8.91 -3.74 10.43
CA ASP A 367 9.73 -3.45 9.26
C ASP A 367 10.21 -1.98 9.21
N GLY A 368 10.62 -1.45 10.36
CA GLY A 368 11.21 -0.12 10.46
C GLY A 368 12.44 0.03 9.57
N ILE A 369 13.27 -1.01 9.48
CA ILE A 369 14.50 -1.00 8.67
C ILE A 369 14.20 -0.68 7.19
N SER A 370 13.13 -1.23 6.62
CA SER A 370 12.75 -0.90 5.23
C SER A 370 12.04 0.47 5.12
N LYS A 371 11.39 0.94 6.19
CA LYS A 371 10.54 2.14 6.17
C LYS A 371 11.32 3.44 6.35
N PHE A 372 12.34 3.46 7.21
CA PHE A 372 13.13 4.67 7.46
C PHE A 372 13.75 5.26 6.19
N PRO A 373 14.46 4.49 5.34
CA PRO A 373 15.05 4.98 4.09
C PRO A 373 14.05 5.63 3.13
N VAL A 374 12.80 5.17 3.14
CA VAL A 374 11.77 5.62 2.19
C VAL A 374 10.96 6.78 2.77
N TYR A 375 10.62 6.75 4.05
CA TYR A 375 9.65 7.69 4.64
C TYR A 375 10.31 8.86 5.38
N ILE A 376 11.47 8.63 6.01
CA ILE A 376 12.09 9.58 6.94
C ILE A 376 13.33 10.22 6.33
N LEU A 377 14.28 9.41 5.87
CA LEU A 377 15.61 9.90 5.46
C LEU A 377 15.56 10.93 4.31
N PRO A 378 14.69 10.82 3.28
CA PRO A 378 14.71 11.76 2.17
C PRO A 378 14.42 13.21 2.58
N ASN A 379 13.58 13.42 3.59
CA ASN A 379 13.31 14.77 4.12
C ASN A 379 14.30 15.15 5.22
N LEU A 380 14.73 14.20 6.05
CA LEU A 380 15.77 14.45 7.06
C LEU A 380 17.10 14.92 6.43
N ASP A 381 17.52 14.33 5.31
CA ASP A 381 18.70 14.77 4.55
C ASP A 381 18.59 16.23 4.09
N LYS A 382 17.42 16.62 3.58
CA LYS A 382 17.15 18.02 3.18
C LYS A 382 17.15 18.95 4.39
N MET A 383 16.53 18.54 5.50
CA MET A 383 16.50 19.31 6.75
C MET A 383 17.90 19.57 7.32
N ILE A 384 18.79 18.56 7.28
CA ILE A 384 20.19 18.70 7.70
C ILE A 384 20.91 19.72 6.81
N LYS A 385 20.78 19.59 5.48
CA LYS A 385 21.41 20.50 4.51
C LYS A 385 20.93 21.95 4.65
N ASP A 386 19.67 22.14 5.02
CA ASP A 386 19.06 23.45 5.22
C ASP A 386 19.30 24.03 6.63
N GLY A 387 19.96 23.29 7.52
CA GLY A 387 20.17 23.71 8.91
C GLY A 387 18.87 23.93 9.68
N LYS A 388 17.84 23.10 9.45
CA LYS A 388 16.55 23.18 10.15
C LYS A 388 16.64 22.61 11.57
N ASP A 389 15.59 22.86 12.35
CA ASP A 389 15.39 22.20 13.65
C ASP A 389 15.20 20.68 13.44
N LEU A 390 16.11 19.88 14.01
CA LEU A 390 16.12 18.42 13.89
C LEU A 390 15.50 17.72 15.11
N THR A 391 14.92 18.47 16.06
CA THR A 391 14.43 17.97 17.36
C THR A 391 13.51 16.76 17.21
N ARG A 392 12.48 16.87 16.36
CA ARG A 392 11.46 15.81 16.18
C ARG A 392 12.02 14.57 15.48
N MET A 393 12.96 14.76 14.55
CA MET A 393 13.63 13.65 13.85
C MET A 393 14.60 12.90 14.75
N ALA A 394 15.39 13.63 15.54
CA ALA A 394 16.27 13.05 16.55
C ALA A 394 15.47 12.30 17.63
N PHE A 395 14.34 12.86 18.07
CA PHE A 395 13.41 12.21 18.98
C PHE A 395 12.83 10.91 18.39
N LEU A 396 12.40 10.91 17.14
CA LEU A 396 11.90 9.71 16.46
C LEU A 396 12.95 8.60 16.42
N ILE A 397 14.18 8.92 16.00
CA ILE A 397 15.26 7.93 15.90
C ILE A 397 15.65 7.40 17.29
N ALA A 398 15.65 8.26 18.32
CA ALA A 398 15.85 7.83 19.71
C ALA A 398 14.71 6.94 20.23
N ALA A 399 13.45 7.26 19.90
CA ALA A 399 12.30 6.42 20.22
C ALA A 399 12.37 5.06 19.55
N TYR A 400 12.80 5.01 18.28
CA TYR A 400 13.01 3.75 17.56
C TYR A 400 14.12 2.91 18.18
N ARG A 401 15.26 3.51 18.54
CA ARG A 401 16.32 2.80 19.29
C ARG A 401 15.76 2.20 20.57
N HIS A 402 15.09 3.00 21.38
CA HIS A 402 14.58 2.54 22.67
C HIS A 402 13.56 1.42 22.48
N TYR A 403 12.68 1.54 21.48
CA TYR A 403 11.72 0.49 21.11
C TYR A 403 12.43 -0.85 20.81
N LEU A 404 13.50 -0.82 20.00
CA LEU A 404 14.26 -2.01 19.61
C LEU A 404 15.10 -2.58 20.77
N HIS A 405 15.70 -1.71 21.58
CA HIS A 405 16.60 -2.10 22.65
C HIS A 405 15.85 -2.67 23.87
N ALA A 406 14.78 -2.00 24.30
CA ALA A 406 14.09 -2.32 25.56
C ALA A 406 13.13 -3.52 25.42
N GLY A 407 12.36 -3.58 24.32
CA GLY A 407 11.34 -4.62 24.13
C GLY A 407 10.21 -4.62 25.18
N ILE A 408 10.05 -3.51 25.90
CA ILE A 408 9.09 -3.31 26.99
C ILE A 408 8.66 -1.84 26.97
N ASP A 409 7.38 -1.57 27.26
CA ASP A 409 6.85 -0.21 27.30
C ASP A 409 6.96 0.43 28.71
N ASP A 410 6.60 1.71 28.82
CA ASP A 410 6.62 2.48 30.08
C ASP A 410 5.71 1.87 31.17
N LYS A 411 4.80 0.95 30.80
CA LYS A 411 3.91 0.24 31.75
C LYS A 411 4.46 -1.13 32.14
N GLY A 412 5.66 -1.49 31.69
CA GLY A 412 6.29 -2.78 31.96
C GLY A 412 5.73 -3.93 31.11
N ILE A 413 5.01 -3.65 30.03
CA ILE A 413 4.42 -4.67 29.15
C ILE A 413 5.37 -4.95 27.98
N ARG A 414 5.75 -6.22 27.81
CA ARG A 414 6.55 -6.66 26.67
C ARG A 414 5.74 -6.63 25.38
N TYR A 415 6.42 -6.34 24.27
CA TYR A 415 5.86 -6.41 22.92
C TYR A 415 6.82 -7.18 21.99
N THR A 416 6.30 -7.62 20.85
CA THR A 416 7.10 -8.30 19.82
C THR A 416 7.66 -7.27 18.85
N ILE A 417 8.96 -7.40 18.55
CA ILE A 417 9.64 -6.65 17.51
C ILE A 417 9.63 -7.49 16.23
N THR A 418 9.21 -6.91 15.12
CA THR A 418 9.20 -7.56 13.81
C THR A 418 10.05 -6.75 12.84
N GLU A 419 11.29 -7.17 12.64
CA GLU A 419 12.25 -6.54 11.72
C GLU A 419 12.85 -7.63 10.81
N PRO A 420 12.18 -7.97 9.70
CA PRO A 420 12.59 -9.09 8.85
C PRO A 420 14.00 -8.94 8.26
N TRP A 421 14.47 -7.70 8.11
CA TRP A 421 15.74 -7.36 7.47
C TRP A 421 16.85 -7.00 8.47
N MET A 422 16.62 -7.24 9.76
CA MET A 422 17.60 -6.94 10.80
C MET A 422 18.85 -7.81 10.67
N THR A 423 19.98 -7.18 10.40
CA THR A 423 21.27 -7.87 10.27
C THR A 423 21.87 -8.21 11.65
N LEU A 424 22.89 -9.08 11.67
CA LEU A 424 23.65 -9.34 12.90
C LEU A 424 24.38 -8.09 13.41
N GLU A 425 24.82 -7.21 12.50
CA GLU A 425 25.52 -5.99 12.88
C GLU A 425 24.56 -4.97 13.49
N ASP A 426 23.35 -4.85 12.94
CA ASP A 426 22.29 -4.03 13.53
C ASP A 426 21.96 -4.49 14.96
N LYS A 427 21.87 -5.79 15.21
CA LYS A 427 21.65 -6.33 16.57
C LYS A 427 22.74 -5.92 17.55
N LYS A 428 24.00 -5.92 17.12
CA LYS A 428 25.11 -5.45 17.97
C LYS A 428 25.01 -3.96 18.26
N ARG A 429 24.74 -3.15 17.23
CA ARG A 429 24.56 -1.70 17.35
C ARG A 429 23.41 -1.34 18.29
N ILE A 430 22.29 -2.06 18.22
CA ILE A 430 21.16 -1.90 19.14
C ILE A 430 21.57 -2.25 20.58
N ALA A 431 22.34 -3.31 20.78
CA ALA A 431 22.76 -3.78 22.10
C ALA A 431 23.90 -2.95 22.73
N ASN A 432 24.58 -2.08 21.97
CA ASN A 432 25.69 -1.28 22.48
C ASN A 432 25.21 -0.25 23.51
N GLU A 433 26.00 -0.06 24.56
CA GLU A 433 25.80 0.96 25.59
C GLU A 433 25.97 2.38 25.03
N ASP A 434 26.88 2.59 24.07
CA ASP A 434 26.96 3.86 23.33
C ASP A 434 25.76 3.97 22.38
N PRO A 435 24.82 4.91 22.63
CA PRO A 435 23.66 5.06 21.75
C PRO A 435 24.05 5.52 20.35
N ASN A 436 25.24 6.11 20.13
CA ASN A 436 25.62 6.64 18.82
C ASN A 436 25.95 5.54 17.79
N ASP A 437 26.33 4.34 18.22
CA ASP A 437 26.53 3.19 17.33
C ASP A 437 25.27 2.83 16.54
N PHE A 438 24.10 3.08 17.13
CA PHE A 438 22.80 2.87 16.49
C PHE A 438 22.62 3.72 15.23
N LEU A 439 23.23 4.92 15.17
CA LEU A 439 23.13 5.80 14.00
C LEU A 439 23.81 5.24 12.75
N SER A 440 24.57 4.15 12.90
CA SER A 440 25.18 3.43 11.77
C SER A 440 24.35 2.23 11.29
N MET A 441 23.13 2.01 11.80
CA MET A 441 22.25 0.92 11.35
C MET A 441 22.01 0.94 9.85
N SER A 442 21.77 -0.25 9.29
CA SER A 442 21.40 -0.42 7.87
C SER A 442 20.21 0.45 7.44
N ALA A 443 19.27 0.67 8.37
CA ALA A 443 18.11 1.54 8.19
C ALA A 443 18.44 3.02 7.90
N PHE A 444 19.68 3.47 8.17
CA PHE A 444 20.13 4.85 8.02
C PHE A 444 21.23 5.00 6.95
N GLU A 445 21.50 3.94 6.20
CA GLU A 445 22.42 4.00 5.07
C GLU A 445 21.95 5.06 4.06
N GLY A 446 22.91 5.77 3.46
CA GLY A 446 22.66 6.85 2.50
C GLY A 446 22.68 8.25 3.10
N ILE A 447 22.64 8.40 4.43
CA ILE A 447 22.87 9.68 5.11
C ILE A 447 23.89 9.53 6.24
N SER A 448 24.74 10.54 6.44
CA SER A 448 25.74 10.52 7.51
C SER A 448 25.23 11.23 8.75
N LEU A 449 24.25 10.63 9.45
CA LEU A 449 23.73 11.18 10.72
C LEU A 449 24.85 11.39 11.75
N ALA A 450 25.82 10.49 11.79
CA ALA A 450 26.98 10.57 12.68
C ALA A 450 28.00 11.67 12.31
N ALA A 451 27.81 12.36 11.18
CA ALA A 451 28.65 13.51 10.81
C ALA A 451 28.03 14.86 11.23
N ASP A 452 26.73 14.88 11.56
CA ASP A 452 26.05 16.10 11.99
C ASP A 452 26.07 16.23 13.52
N THR A 453 26.85 17.18 14.02
CA THR A 453 27.04 17.39 15.47
C THR A 453 25.75 17.81 16.17
N THR A 454 24.90 18.61 15.53
CA THR A 454 23.62 19.06 16.12
C THR A 454 22.65 17.90 16.28
N PHE A 455 22.56 17.04 15.25
CA PHE A 455 21.76 15.84 15.30
C PHE A 455 22.23 14.88 16.39
N ILE A 456 23.54 14.61 16.48
CA ILE A 456 24.12 13.70 17.50
C ILE A 456 23.82 14.20 18.92
N GLU A 457 23.97 15.50 19.18
CA GLU A 457 23.70 16.07 20.50
C GLU A 457 22.22 15.88 20.90
N LEU A 458 21.29 16.24 20.01
CA LEU A 458 19.85 16.06 20.24
C LEU A 458 19.49 14.58 20.43
N TYR A 459 19.99 13.71 19.54
CA TYR A 459 19.72 12.28 19.58
C TYR A 459 20.24 11.65 20.87
N THR A 460 21.48 11.94 21.27
CA THR A 460 22.08 11.41 22.49
C THR A 460 21.28 11.86 23.71
N GLN A 461 20.88 13.14 23.74
CA GLN A 461 20.02 13.67 24.80
C GLN A 461 18.69 12.92 24.89
N PHE A 462 18.01 12.67 23.77
CA PHE A 462 16.74 11.94 23.77
C PHE A 462 16.91 10.46 24.11
N ALA A 463 17.94 9.78 23.59
CA ALA A 463 18.18 8.38 23.86
C ALA A 463 18.37 8.12 25.38
N THR A 464 19.15 8.98 26.04
CA THR A 464 19.34 8.93 27.50
C THR A 464 18.05 9.28 28.24
N ARG A 465 17.40 10.40 27.90
CA ARG A 465 16.19 10.84 28.63
C ARG A 465 15.02 9.88 28.49
N ILE A 466 14.86 9.20 27.35
CA ILE A 466 13.80 8.20 27.17
C ILE A 466 14.05 7.01 28.09
N ALA A 467 15.30 6.54 28.17
CA ALA A 467 15.67 5.45 29.07
C ALA A 467 15.48 5.81 30.55
N ASP A 468 15.82 7.04 30.95
CA ASP A 468 15.79 7.45 32.36
C ASP A 468 14.40 7.89 32.84
N ASN A 469 13.63 8.60 31.98
CA ASN A 469 12.43 9.33 32.40
C ASN A 469 11.13 8.82 31.75
N GLY A 470 11.22 7.84 30.84
CA GLY A 470 10.09 7.30 30.08
C GLY A 470 9.65 8.18 28.90
N MET A 471 8.97 7.56 27.95
CA MET A 471 8.58 8.19 26.68
C MET A 471 7.66 9.40 26.87
N LYS A 472 6.65 9.27 27.74
CA LYS A 472 5.67 10.34 27.99
C LYS A 472 6.33 11.65 28.46
N THR A 473 7.31 11.54 29.35
CA THR A 473 8.02 12.71 29.92
C THR A 473 8.86 13.40 28.85
N VAL A 474 9.55 12.63 28.01
CA VAL A 474 10.39 13.19 26.95
C VAL A 474 9.55 13.83 25.85
N LEU A 475 8.46 13.18 25.44
CA LEU A 475 7.52 13.74 24.49
C LEU A 475 7.04 15.12 24.95
N ALA A 476 6.60 15.26 26.20
CA ALA A 476 6.14 16.55 26.73
C ALA A 476 7.17 17.68 26.60
N SER A 477 8.48 17.36 26.63
CA SER A 477 9.55 18.36 26.56
C SER A 477 9.89 18.86 25.15
N ILE A 478 9.37 18.23 24.10
CA ILE A 478 9.59 18.66 22.71
C ILE A 478 8.35 19.33 22.08
N LEU A 479 7.31 19.50 22.88
CA LEU A 479 6.03 20.10 22.49
C LEU A 479 5.85 21.53 23.02
N THR A 480 6.86 22.06 23.72
CA THR A 480 6.85 23.38 24.37
C THR A 480 7.45 24.47 23.51
#